data_AF-A0A352S0K3-F1
#
_entry.id   AF-A0A352S0K3-F1
#
_cell.length_a   1.000
_cell.length_b   1.000
_cell.length_c   1.000
_cell.angle_alpha   90.00
_cell.angle_beta   90.00
_cell.angle_gamma   90.00
#
_symmetry.space_group_name_H-M   'P 1'
#
loop_
_entity.id
_entity.type
_entity.pdbx_description
1 polymer ?
#
loop_
_entity_poly.entity_id
_entity_poly.type
_entity_poly.pdbx_seq_one_letter_code
_entity_poly.pdbx_strand_id
1 'polypeptide(L)' 'VDGFWSVTVYNARGFFEPNRLNAYSLNNLTARRNADGTVTVQFGGCSDAVPNCLPTMPGW' A
#
# COMPACT_ATOMS: atom_id res chain seq x y z
N VAL A 1 5.52 -16.68 3.05
CA VAL A 1 6.59 -16.71 2.03
C VAL A 1 7.88 -16.92 2.77
N ASP A 2 8.76 -17.78 2.26
CA ASP A 2 10.10 -17.98 2.84
C ASP A 2 11.08 -16.92 2.32
N GLY A 3 10.60 -15.69 2.18
CA GLY A 3 11.28 -14.59 1.51
C GLY A 3 10.56 -13.25 1.70
N PHE A 4 10.69 -12.36 0.73
CA PHE A 4 10.18 -11.00 0.79
C PHE A 4 9.09 -10.76 -0.26
N TRP A 5 8.10 -9.93 0.05
CA TRP A 5 7.17 -9.39 -0.94
C TRP A 5 7.02 -7.89 -0.74
N SER A 6 6.80 -7.17 -1.82
CA SER A 6 6.37 -5.77 -1.80
C SER A 6 5.26 -5.54 -2.81
N VAL A 7 4.39 -4.59 -2.48
CA VAL A 7 3.36 -4.02 -3.34
C VAL A 7 3.66 -2.54 -3.45
N THR A 8 3.72 -2.02 -4.67
CA THR A 8 4.03 -0.62 -4.95
C THR A 8 3.04 -0.07 -5.96
N VAL A 9 2.47 1.11 -5.70
CA VAL A 9 1.53 1.77 -6.61
C VAL A 9 2.27 2.82 -7.44
N TYR A 10 2.01 2.77 -8.74
CA TYR A 10 2.45 3.75 -9.72
C TYR A 10 1.23 4.42 -10.34
N ASN A 11 1.37 5.66 -10.80
CA ASN A 11 0.32 6.27 -11.61
C ASN A 11 0.27 5.65 -13.02
N ALA A 12 -0.73 6.04 -13.80
CA ALA A 12 -0.95 5.59 -15.18
C ALA A 12 0.27 5.72 -16.11
N ARG A 13 1.24 6.59 -15.76
CA ARG A 13 2.47 6.85 -16.52
C ARG A 13 3.65 6.00 -16.04
N GLY A 14 3.46 5.15 -15.03
CA GLY A 14 4.51 4.29 -14.46
C GLY A 14 5.43 4.99 -13.45
N PHE A 15 5.02 6.13 -12.89
CA PHE A 15 5.84 6.89 -11.92
C PHE A 15 5.24 6.87 -10.51
N PHE A 16 6.09 7.09 -9.51
CA PHE A 16 5.60 7.52 -8.19
C PHE A 16 4.98 8.90 -8.30
N GLU A 17 3.80 9.03 -7.73
CA GLU A 17 3.07 10.28 -7.70
C GLU A 17 2.88 10.72 -6.25
N PRO A 18 3.43 11.89 -5.86
CA PRO A 18 3.30 12.41 -4.52
C PRO A 18 1.84 12.38 -4.03
N ASN A 19 1.64 11.90 -2.81
CA ASN A 19 0.32 11.88 -2.19
C ASN A 19 0.40 12.38 -0.74
N ARG A 20 -0.76 12.78 -0.19
CA ARG A 20 -0.85 13.39 1.15
C ARG A 20 -0.30 12.50 2.26
N LEU A 21 -0.34 11.18 2.08
CA LEU A 21 0.10 10.21 3.09
C LEU A 21 1.57 9.82 2.94
N ASN A 22 2.26 10.32 1.89
CA ASN A 22 3.62 9.93 1.52
C ASN A 22 3.81 8.40 1.49
N ALA A 23 2.77 7.67 1.07
CA ALA A 23 2.71 6.21 1.07
C ALA A 23 2.70 5.70 -0.37
N TYR A 24 3.67 4.86 -0.74
CA TYR A 24 3.84 4.38 -2.12
C TYR A 24 4.00 2.86 -2.21
N SER A 25 4.51 2.25 -1.14
CA SER A 25 4.74 0.81 -1.09
C SER A 25 4.44 0.22 0.28
N LEU A 26 4.12 -1.06 0.27
CA LEU A 26 3.91 -1.91 1.43
C LEU A 26 4.68 -3.20 1.24
N ASN A 27 5.21 -3.79 2.32
CA ASN A 27 5.91 -5.06 2.25
C ASN A 27 5.65 -5.91 3.50
N ASN A 28 6.11 -7.15 3.50
CA ASN A 28 5.91 -8.06 4.63
C ASN A 28 6.59 -7.64 5.95
N LEU A 29 7.50 -6.66 5.91
CA LEU A 29 8.18 -6.11 7.10
C LEU A 29 7.41 -4.93 7.69
N THR A 30 6.76 -4.10 6.87
CA THR A 30 6.04 -2.91 7.31
C THR A 30 4.52 -3.11 7.41
N ALA A 31 3.97 -4.16 6.78
CA ALA A 31 2.56 -4.45 6.84
C ALA A 31 2.09 -4.87 8.24
N ARG A 32 0.97 -4.29 8.66
CA ARG A 32 0.24 -4.73 9.85
C ARG A 32 -0.54 -6.00 9.53
N ARG A 33 -0.37 -7.03 10.36
CA ARG A 33 -1.04 -8.31 10.22
C ARG A 33 -2.32 -8.34 11.04
N ASN A 34 -3.31 -9.06 10.52
CA ASN A 34 -4.51 -9.43 11.25
C ASN A 34 -4.18 -10.51 12.29
N ALA A 35 -5.13 -10.79 13.19
CA ALA A 35 -4.95 -11.78 14.25
C ALA A 35 -4.75 -13.22 13.72
N ASP A 36 -5.29 -13.52 12.55
CA ASP A 36 -5.12 -14.80 11.84
C ASP A 36 -3.82 -14.85 10.99
N GLY A 37 -3.00 -13.80 11.05
CA GLY A 37 -1.73 -13.70 10.34
C GLY A 37 -1.84 -13.21 8.90
N THR A 38 -3.05 -12.98 8.37
CA THR A 38 -3.22 -12.41 7.02
C THR A 38 -2.86 -10.93 6.98
N VAL A 39 -2.70 -10.38 5.78
CA VAL A 39 -2.52 -8.94 5.55
C VAL A 39 -3.62 -8.48 4.61
N THR A 40 -4.45 -7.56 5.09
CA THR A 40 -5.41 -6.83 4.24
C THR A 40 -4.71 -5.56 3.74
N VAL A 41 -4.74 -5.34 2.43
CA VAL A 41 -4.22 -4.13 1.78
C VAL A 41 -5.39 -3.39 1.17
N GLN A 42 -5.54 -2.10 1.50
CA GLN A 42 -6.56 -1.26 0.90
C GLN A 42 -5.94 -0.35 -0.15
N PHE A 43 -6.60 -0.26 -1.29
CA PHE A 43 -6.25 0.68 -2.33
C PHE A 43 -7.32 1.76 -2.44
N GLY A 44 -6.90 3.01 -2.33
CA GLY A 44 -7.81 4.16 -2.41
C GLY A 44 -8.65 4.34 -1.15
N GLY A 45 -9.33 5.48 -1.05
CA GLY A 45 -10.12 5.84 0.14
C GLY A 45 -9.28 5.91 1.43
N CYS A 46 -7.99 6.19 1.31
CA CYS A 46 -7.06 6.15 2.44
C CYS A 46 -7.27 7.32 3.41
N SER A 47 -7.17 7.01 4.69
CA SER A 47 -7.03 7.97 5.77
C SER A 47 -5.94 7.50 6.73
N ASP A 48 -5.50 8.37 7.62
CA ASP A 48 -4.42 8.09 8.59
C ASP A 48 -4.77 6.95 9.57
N ALA A 49 -6.05 6.57 9.66
CA ALA A 49 -6.55 5.49 10.51
C ALA A 49 -6.57 4.11 9.84
N VAL A 50 -6.47 4.03 8.50
CA VAL A 50 -6.58 2.77 7.78
C VAL A 50 -5.19 2.13 7.65
N PRO A 51 -4.94 0.98 8.32
CA PRO A 51 -3.66 0.29 8.18
C PRO A 51 -3.47 -0.22 6.75
N ASN A 52 -2.21 -0.33 6.32
CA ASN A 52 -1.84 -0.91 5.02
C ASN A 52 -2.55 -0.27 3.82
N CYS A 53 -2.84 1.04 3.89
CA CYS A 53 -3.52 1.74 2.81
C CYS A 53 -2.52 2.35 1.83
N LEU A 54 -2.71 2.04 0.54
CA LEU A 54 -1.97 2.65 -0.56
C LEU A 54 -2.91 3.58 -1.33
N PRO A 55 -2.66 4.90 -1.31
CA PRO A 55 -3.43 5.85 -2.11
C PRO A 55 -3.32 5.56 -3.59
N THR A 56 -4.40 5.84 -4.31
CA THR A 56 -4.53 5.52 -5.73
C THR A 56 -4.75 6.80 -6.51
N MET A 57 -4.14 6.87 -7.68
CA MET A 57 -4.16 8.06 -8.55
C MET A 57 -5.11 7.78 -9.71
N PRO A 58 -5.78 8.78 -10.30
CA PRO A 58 -6.65 8.54 -11.46
C PRO A 58 -5.93 7.75 -12.57
N GLY A 59 -6.53 6.65 -13.02
CA GLY A 59 -6.02 5.81 -14.11
C GLY A 59 -4.81 4.92 -13.77
N TRP A 60 -4.45 4.80 -12.49
CA TRP A 60 -3.55 3.78 -11.95
C TRP A 60 -3.97 2.34 -12.29
#